data_AF-A0A7X2TPU6-F1
#
_entry.id   AF-A0A7X2TPU6-F1
#
_cell.length_a   1.000
_cell.length_b   1.000
_cell.length_c   1.000
_cell.angle_alpha   90.00
_cell.angle_beta   90.00
_cell.angle_gamma   90.00
#
_symmetry.space_group_name_H-M   'P 1'
#
loop_
_entity.id
_entity.type
_entity.pdbx_description
1 polymer ?
#
loop_
_entity_poly.entity_id
_entity_poly.type
_entity_poly.pdbx_seq_one_letter_code
_entity_poly.pdbx_strand_id
1 'polypeptide(L)'
;MRLLTIPPLDFTNSRPREFNEFSDEQRMYVVYGWIVEGKATRQLDSEFLCPGKDYRGYKSMGILHYLGLRREHQGIFKGVPIVDVLASLMQYATDPNFCMIFYYIRDYVAKYGTVVELDESSISNTFPKDSLKDQSWIKNTWTKSYSASRLDERLIELPDDNENEDKIVKCKDVIYHYSSKTIKESLKCLYDFRCQICGDVILRTGWNKDLSRANQWVYLNADVHHILPLSKHGPDKRANMLCLCPSCHRKFHTGEFELKEINNKITCVDQLLGHKRLVNQKHSIILF
;
A
#
# COMPACT_ATOMS: atom_id res chain seq x y z
N MET A 1 11.38 -25.23 7.94
CA MET A 1 11.43 -23.79 8.27
C MET A 1 11.60 -23.62 9.77
N ARG A 2 12.52 -22.75 10.18
CA ARG A 2 12.71 -22.38 11.59
C ARG A 2 12.03 -21.04 11.84
N LEU A 3 11.00 -21.03 12.68
CA LEU A 3 10.29 -19.81 13.05
C LEU A 3 11.00 -19.12 14.21
N LEU A 4 11.24 -17.82 14.08
CA LEU A 4 11.78 -16.99 15.15
C LEU A 4 10.65 -16.15 15.77
N THR A 5 10.70 -16.02 17.09
CA THR A 5 9.85 -15.09 17.82
C THR A 5 10.38 -13.67 17.64
N ILE A 6 9.51 -12.77 17.21
CA ILE A 6 9.84 -11.35 17.02
C ILE A 6 9.35 -10.57 18.25
N PRO A 7 10.18 -9.69 18.85
CA PRO A 7 9.72 -8.77 19.88
C PRO A 7 8.51 -7.94 19.39
N PRO A 8 7.62 -7.51 20.30
CA PRO A 8 6.51 -6.65 19.92
C PRO A 8 7.02 -5.28 19.43
N LEU A 9 6.30 -4.70 18.48
CA LEU A 9 6.58 -3.35 17.98
C LEU A 9 6.24 -2.30 19.04
N ASP A 10 7.08 -1.27 19.16
CA ASP A 10 6.92 -0.19 20.13
C ASP A 10 6.76 1.18 19.44
N PHE A 11 5.60 1.80 19.61
CA PHE A 11 5.23 3.07 18.98
C PHE A 11 5.38 4.31 19.89
N THR A 12 5.90 4.17 21.11
CA THR A 12 5.97 5.26 22.12
C THR A 12 6.65 6.54 21.64
N ASN A 13 7.60 6.45 20.70
CA ASN A 13 8.30 7.59 20.10
C ASN A 13 8.10 7.69 18.58
N SER A 14 6.98 7.17 18.06
CA SER A 14 6.67 7.22 16.63
C SER A 14 6.44 8.66 16.16
N ARG A 15 7.12 9.04 15.07
CA ARG A 15 6.95 10.34 14.42
C ARG A 15 6.91 10.15 12.90
N PRO A 16 5.94 10.72 12.19
CA PRO A 16 5.76 10.47 10.76
C PRO A 16 6.74 11.25 9.88
N ARG A 17 7.48 12.23 10.42
CA ARG A 17 8.26 13.19 9.63
C ARG A 17 9.29 12.52 8.73
N GLU A 18 10.25 11.81 9.33
CA GLU A 18 11.30 11.12 8.58
C GLU A 18 10.71 9.97 7.76
N PHE A 19 9.70 9.26 8.27
CA PHE A 19 9.01 8.24 7.47
C PHE A 19 8.47 8.85 6.18
N ASN A 20 7.65 9.89 6.25
CA ASN A 20 7.02 10.56 5.11
C ASN A 20 8.02 11.24 4.16
N GLU A 21 9.19 11.64 4.65
CA GLU A 21 10.24 12.30 3.86
C GLU A 21 10.88 11.37 2.83
N PHE A 22 11.05 10.08 3.15
CA PHE A 22 11.75 9.12 2.29
C PHE A 22 10.79 8.25 1.48
N SER A 23 11.22 7.86 0.29
CA SER A 23 10.46 6.96 -0.59
C SER A 23 10.32 5.55 -0.02
N ASP A 24 9.33 4.78 -0.49
CA ASP A 24 9.15 3.38 -0.07
C ASP A 24 10.37 2.51 -0.36
N GLU A 25 11.10 2.80 -1.44
CA GLU A 25 12.35 2.11 -1.77
C GLU A 25 13.45 2.40 -0.73
N GLN A 26 13.59 3.64 -0.30
CA GLN A 26 14.54 4.00 0.75
C GLN A 26 14.15 3.40 2.11
N ARG A 27 12.84 3.42 2.44
CA ARG A 27 12.33 2.75 3.66
C ARG A 27 12.56 1.24 3.61
N MET A 28 12.36 0.62 2.44
CA MET A 28 12.63 -0.79 2.19
C MET A 28 14.09 -1.14 2.48
N TYR A 29 15.06 -0.34 1.99
CA TYR A 29 16.48 -0.54 2.30
C TYR A 29 16.80 -0.40 3.79
N VAL A 30 16.23 0.61 4.44
CA VAL A 30 16.41 0.83 5.87
C VAL A 30 15.89 -0.36 6.68
N VAL A 31 14.68 -0.84 6.37
CA VAL A 31 14.05 -1.96 7.07
C VAL A 31 14.82 -3.27 6.85
N TYR A 32 15.18 -3.57 5.60
CA TYR A 32 15.96 -4.78 5.29
C TYR A 32 17.33 -4.74 5.95
N GLY A 33 18.07 -3.63 5.79
CA GLY A 33 19.40 -3.48 6.37
C GLY A 33 19.39 -3.50 7.91
N TRP A 34 18.33 -2.98 8.54
CA TRP A 34 18.19 -3.02 9.99
C TRP A 34 17.88 -4.43 10.50
N ILE A 35 16.82 -5.07 9.99
CA ILE A 35 16.28 -6.31 10.57
C ILE A 35 17.08 -7.53 10.10
N VAL A 36 17.49 -7.57 8.82
CA VAL A 36 18.16 -8.73 8.21
C VAL A 36 19.68 -8.60 8.27
N GLU A 37 20.25 -7.44 7.93
CA GLU A 37 21.72 -7.28 7.92
C GLU A 37 22.28 -6.86 9.29
N GLY A 38 21.43 -6.29 10.15
CA GLY A 38 21.82 -5.75 11.45
C GLY A 38 22.70 -4.50 11.35
N LYS A 39 22.56 -3.71 10.27
CA LYS A 39 23.31 -2.46 10.07
C LYS A 39 22.94 -1.43 11.12
N ALA A 40 23.90 -0.59 11.50
CA ALA A 40 23.64 0.56 12.37
C ALA A 40 22.93 1.68 11.60
N THR A 41 22.10 2.48 12.28
CA THR A 41 21.34 3.56 11.63
C THR A 41 22.23 4.59 10.91
N ARG A 42 23.46 4.81 11.39
CA ARG A 42 24.45 5.65 10.68
C ARG A 42 24.86 5.06 9.33
N GLN A 43 25.08 3.75 9.28
CA GLN A 43 25.41 3.06 8.02
C GLN A 43 24.22 3.14 7.05
N LEU A 44 23.00 2.91 7.56
CA LEU A 44 21.77 3.02 6.76
C LEU A 44 21.56 4.44 6.21
N ASP A 45 21.80 5.48 7.01
CA ASP A 45 21.75 6.86 6.55
C ASP A 45 22.79 7.11 5.45
N SER A 46 24.04 6.70 5.66
CA SER A 46 25.12 6.94 4.69
C SER A 46 25.01 6.13 3.40
N GLU A 47 24.38 4.95 3.45
CA GLU A 47 24.26 4.07 2.27
C GLU A 47 23.01 4.38 1.46
N PHE A 48 21.87 4.66 2.12
CA PHE A 48 20.55 4.63 1.45
C PHE A 48 19.78 5.95 1.48
N LEU A 49 19.95 6.76 2.52
CA LEU A 49 19.14 7.97 2.68
C LEU A 49 19.89 9.22 2.25
N CYS A 50 21.16 9.34 2.61
CA CYS A 50 21.96 10.54 2.46
C CYS A 50 23.44 10.23 2.19
N PRO A 51 23.77 9.64 1.03
CA PRO A 51 25.14 9.28 0.69
C PRO A 51 26.07 10.50 0.63
N GLY A 52 27.30 10.34 1.12
CA GLY A 52 28.35 11.37 1.08
C GLY A 52 28.23 12.49 2.12
N LYS A 53 27.30 12.37 3.08
CA LYS A 53 27.12 13.33 4.17
C LYS A 53 27.26 12.63 5.53
N ASP A 54 27.90 13.30 6.49
CA ASP A 54 28.04 12.77 7.85
C ASP A 54 26.72 12.95 8.62
N TYR A 55 25.98 11.85 8.79
CA TYR A 55 24.71 11.83 9.49
C TYR A 55 24.79 10.97 10.76
N ARG A 56 24.11 11.45 11.80
CA ARG A 56 24.09 10.80 13.11
C ARG A 56 23.19 9.55 13.18
N GLY A 57 22.55 9.14 12.09
CA GLY A 57 21.64 8.00 12.04
C GLY A 57 20.18 8.33 12.36
N TYR A 58 19.82 9.62 12.47
CA TYR A 58 18.50 10.05 12.93
C TYR A 58 17.40 9.81 11.90
N LYS A 59 17.73 9.82 10.60
CA LYS A 59 16.74 9.67 9.52
C LYS A 59 16.22 8.23 9.48
N SER A 60 17.14 7.26 9.41
CA SER A 60 16.82 5.84 9.52
C SER A 60 16.16 5.51 10.85
N MET A 61 16.64 6.09 11.96
CA MET A 61 16.01 5.88 13.27
C MET A 61 14.55 6.35 13.27
N GLY A 62 14.24 7.49 12.65
CA GLY A 62 12.87 7.99 12.52
C GLY A 62 11.96 7.04 11.74
N ILE A 63 12.44 6.50 10.61
CA ILE A 63 11.72 5.48 9.82
C ILE A 63 11.44 4.23 10.68
N LEU A 64 12.47 3.71 11.35
CA LEU A 64 12.36 2.50 12.17
C LEU A 64 11.38 2.71 13.32
N HIS A 65 11.51 3.83 14.03
CA HIS A 65 10.63 4.15 15.15
C HIS A 65 9.18 4.35 14.75
N TYR A 66 8.92 4.88 13.55
CA TYR A 66 7.58 5.00 13.01
C TYR A 66 6.90 3.63 12.82
N LEU A 67 7.67 2.65 12.33
CA LEU A 67 7.24 1.25 12.17
C LEU A 67 7.23 0.46 13.48
N GLY A 68 7.57 1.09 14.60
CA GLY A 68 7.68 0.46 15.90
C GLY A 68 8.93 -0.41 16.10
N LEU A 69 9.88 -0.35 15.17
CA LEU A 69 11.14 -1.06 15.26
C LEU A 69 12.07 -0.34 16.25
N ARG A 70 12.62 -1.13 17.16
CA ARG A 70 13.55 -0.73 18.21
C ARG A 70 14.84 -1.52 18.13
N ARG A 71 15.75 -1.26 19.07
CA ARG A 71 17.07 -1.87 19.13
C ARG A 71 17.00 -3.40 19.21
N GLU A 72 16.03 -3.96 19.93
CA GLU A 72 15.85 -5.42 20.02
C GLU A 72 15.49 -6.09 18.69
N HIS A 73 15.07 -5.31 17.68
CA HIS A 73 14.77 -5.81 16.34
C HIS A 73 15.99 -5.77 15.40
N GLN A 74 17.08 -5.11 15.81
CA GLN A 74 18.26 -4.95 14.97
C GLN A 74 18.94 -6.30 14.73
N GLY A 75 19.04 -6.70 13.46
CA GLY A 75 19.71 -7.94 13.07
C GLY A 75 19.05 -9.19 13.65
N ILE A 76 17.77 -9.13 14.02
CA ILE A 76 17.05 -10.30 14.57
C ILE A 76 17.03 -11.48 13.58
N PHE A 77 17.13 -11.18 12.28
CA PHE A 77 17.21 -12.17 11.21
C PHE A 77 18.60 -12.30 10.60
N LYS A 78 19.65 -11.80 11.28
CA LYS A 78 21.01 -11.84 10.75
C LYS A 78 21.51 -13.27 10.60
N GLY A 79 21.87 -13.62 9.36
CA GLY A 79 22.31 -14.97 8.99
C GLY A 79 21.17 -15.99 8.91
N VAL A 80 19.92 -15.57 9.02
CA VAL A 80 18.74 -16.44 8.84
C VAL A 80 18.42 -16.54 7.35
N PRO A 81 18.14 -17.75 6.82
CA PRO A 81 17.70 -17.92 5.44
C PRO A 81 16.45 -17.10 5.15
N ILE A 82 16.39 -16.43 4.00
CA ILE A 82 15.33 -15.46 3.71
C ILE A 82 13.92 -16.07 3.74
N VAL A 83 13.81 -17.35 3.39
CA VAL A 83 12.57 -18.14 3.49
C VAL A 83 12.07 -18.19 4.94
N ASP A 84 12.98 -18.46 5.88
CA ASP A 84 12.67 -18.50 7.31
C ASP A 84 12.35 -17.11 7.87
N VAL A 85 12.97 -16.06 7.34
CA VAL A 85 12.65 -14.65 7.68
C VAL A 85 11.22 -14.31 7.29
N LEU A 86 10.86 -14.56 6.03
CA LEU A 86 9.51 -14.29 5.52
C LEU A 86 8.47 -15.12 6.28
N ALA A 87 8.74 -16.40 6.51
CA ALA A 87 7.87 -17.27 7.31
C ALA A 87 7.71 -16.76 8.76
N SER A 88 8.80 -16.30 9.38
CA SER A 88 8.77 -15.78 10.75
C SER A 88 7.91 -14.52 10.86
N LEU A 89 8.05 -13.58 9.92
CA LEU A 89 7.23 -12.35 9.86
C LEU A 89 5.77 -12.66 9.53
N MET A 90 5.52 -13.67 8.71
CA MET A 90 4.18 -14.06 8.30
C MET A 90 3.31 -14.54 9.47
N GLN A 91 3.91 -15.06 10.55
CA GLN A 91 3.18 -15.37 11.80
C GLN A 91 2.49 -14.14 12.41
N TYR A 92 3.04 -12.96 12.16
CA TYR A 92 2.55 -11.68 12.67
C TYR A 92 1.80 -10.87 11.60
N ALA A 93 1.48 -11.49 10.46
CA ALA A 93 0.82 -10.80 9.34
C ALA A 93 -0.59 -10.25 9.68
N THR A 94 -1.16 -10.63 10.83
CA THR A 94 -2.34 -10.00 11.46
C THR A 94 -2.12 -8.52 11.75
N ASP A 95 -0.91 -8.14 12.14
CA ASP A 95 -0.55 -6.78 12.51
C ASP A 95 -0.16 -6.01 11.24
N PRO A 96 -0.87 -4.91 10.89
CA PRO A 96 -0.58 -4.12 9.71
C PRO A 96 0.87 -3.62 9.63
N ASN A 97 1.51 -3.36 10.77
CA ASN A 97 2.88 -2.87 10.81
C ASN A 97 3.88 -3.99 10.50
N PHE A 98 3.67 -5.19 11.06
CA PHE A 98 4.46 -6.36 10.66
C PHE A 98 4.23 -6.74 9.19
N CYS A 99 3.01 -6.55 8.67
CA CYS A 99 2.69 -6.75 7.27
C CYS A 99 3.47 -5.79 6.36
N MET A 100 3.58 -4.50 6.74
CA MET A 100 4.44 -3.54 6.03
C MET A 100 5.91 -3.93 6.07
N ILE A 101 6.42 -4.37 7.23
CA ILE A 101 7.80 -4.85 7.38
C ILE A 101 8.05 -6.08 6.49
N PHE A 102 7.11 -7.03 6.46
CA PHE A 102 7.14 -8.19 5.58
C PHE A 102 7.24 -7.78 4.11
N TYR A 103 6.39 -6.84 3.66
CA TYR A 103 6.42 -6.37 2.27
C TYR A 103 7.74 -5.70 1.90
N TYR A 104 8.30 -4.87 2.78
CA TYR A 104 9.62 -4.29 2.54
C TYR A 104 10.71 -5.36 2.38
N ILE A 105 10.71 -6.40 3.21
CA ILE A 105 11.70 -7.48 3.10
C ILE A 105 11.47 -8.30 1.83
N ARG A 106 10.23 -8.68 1.53
CA ARG A 106 9.87 -9.40 0.31
C ARG A 106 10.26 -8.61 -0.95
N ASP A 107 9.96 -7.33 -0.99
CA ASP A 107 10.22 -6.48 -2.16
C ASP A 107 11.71 -6.25 -2.37
N TYR A 108 12.49 -6.11 -1.28
CA TYR A 108 13.94 -6.07 -1.37
C TYR A 108 14.47 -7.36 -2.03
N VAL A 109 13.98 -8.52 -1.58
CA VAL A 109 14.41 -9.84 -2.07
C VAL A 109 13.98 -10.06 -3.50
N ALA A 110 12.77 -9.65 -3.88
CA ALA A 110 12.32 -9.72 -5.27
C ALA A 110 13.16 -8.83 -6.20
N LYS A 111 13.66 -7.69 -5.69
CA LYS A 111 14.45 -6.73 -6.47
C LYS A 111 15.95 -7.09 -6.56
N TYR A 112 16.51 -7.71 -5.52
CA TYR A 112 17.96 -7.92 -5.39
C TYR A 112 18.39 -9.36 -5.12
N GLY A 113 17.45 -10.24 -4.77
CA GLY A 113 17.72 -11.66 -4.57
C GLY A 113 17.82 -12.41 -5.90
N THR A 114 18.79 -13.33 -5.99
CA THR A 114 18.75 -14.40 -6.98
C THR A 114 17.50 -15.23 -6.69
N VAL A 115 16.64 -15.43 -7.70
CA VAL A 115 15.34 -16.13 -7.63
C VAL A 115 15.35 -17.27 -6.60
N VAL A 116 14.69 -17.07 -5.45
CA VAL A 116 14.40 -18.15 -4.49
C VAL A 116 12.99 -18.61 -4.79
N GLU A 117 12.87 -19.76 -5.46
CA GLU A 117 11.60 -20.46 -5.59
C GLU A 117 11.12 -20.84 -4.19
N LEU A 118 10.06 -20.18 -3.72
CA LEU A 118 9.37 -20.54 -2.49
C LEU A 118 8.38 -21.65 -2.84
N ASP A 119 8.57 -22.84 -2.25
CA ASP A 119 7.64 -23.96 -2.35
C ASP A 119 6.30 -23.58 -1.68
N GLU A 120 5.31 -23.29 -2.53
CA GLU A 120 3.96 -22.85 -2.18
C GLU A 120 3.17 -23.87 -1.33
N SER A 121 3.62 -25.12 -1.26
CA SER A 121 2.93 -26.21 -0.55
C SER A 121 2.91 -26.05 0.98
N SER A 122 3.73 -25.15 1.53
CA SER A 122 3.90 -24.97 2.98
C SER A 122 3.08 -23.81 3.60
N ILE A 123 2.35 -23.03 2.78
CA ILE A 123 1.57 -21.89 3.27
C ILE A 123 0.21 -22.37 3.78
N SER A 124 0.19 -22.70 5.08
CA SER A 124 -1.02 -22.98 5.86
C SER A 124 -2.05 -21.85 5.73
N ASN A 125 -3.27 -22.23 5.35
CA ASN A 125 -4.45 -21.39 5.12
C ASN A 125 -5.02 -20.73 6.38
N THR A 126 -4.32 -19.77 6.96
CA THR A 126 -4.87 -18.97 8.07
C THR A 126 -4.59 -17.48 7.87
N PHE A 127 -5.25 -16.91 6.84
CA PHE A 127 -5.41 -15.48 6.70
C PHE A 127 -6.32 -14.93 7.82
N PRO A 128 -5.85 -14.00 8.64
CA PRO A 128 -6.69 -13.34 9.63
C PRO A 128 -7.56 -12.28 8.97
N LYS A 129 -8.84 -12.33 9.32
CA LYS A 129 -9.94 -11.54 8.77
C LYS A 129 -9.94 -10.06 9.19
N ASP A 130 -8.86 -9.49 9.73
CA ASP A 130 -8.90 -8.17 10.38
C ASP A 130 -8.35 -7.00 9.57
N SER A 131 -7.92 -7.20 8.31
CA SER A 131 -7.94 -6.12 7.31
C SER A 131 -9.36 -5.80 6.81
N LEU A 132 -10.38 -6.52 7.31
CA LEU A 132 -11.74 -6.37 6.85
C LEU A 132 -12.45 -5.15 7.41
N LYS A 133 -12.00 -4.46 8.47
CA LYS A 133 -12.85 -3.39 9.05
C LYS A 133 -13.17 -2.27 8.05
N ASP A 134 -12.26 -1.90 7.15
CA ASP A 134 -12.49 -0.80 6.20
C ASP A 134 -13.20 -1.22 4.91
N GLN A 135 -13.05 -2.47 4.47
CA GLN A 135 -13.86 -3.00 3.37
C GLN A 135 -15.20 -3.57 3.85
N SER A 136 -15.31 -3.86 5.15
CA SER A 136 -16.47 -4.55 5.73
C SER A 136 -17.71 -3.71 5.58
N TRP A 137 -17.65 -2.38 5.65
CA TRP A 137 -18.84 -1.57 5.44
C TRP A 137 -19.28 -1.59 3.97
N ILE A 138 -18.37 -1.44 3.00
CA ILE A 138 -18.74 -1.56 1.56
C ILE A 138 -19.33 -2.95 1.29
N LYS A 139 -18.65 -3.98 1.79
CA LYS A 139 -19.02 -5.39 1.69
C LYS A 139 -20.37 -5.69 2.37
N ASN A 140 -20.55 -5.28 3.61
CA ASN A 140 -21.73 -5.59 4.41
C ASN A 140 -22.95 -4.77 3.98
N THR A 141 -22.74 -3.54 3.53
CA THR A 141 -23.82 -2.58 3.29
C THR A 141 -24.27 -2.57 1.82
N TRP A 142 -23.36 -2.77 0.86
CA TRP A 142 -23.67 -2.49 -0.56
C TRP A 142 -23.53 -3.71 -1.47
N THR A 143 -22.63 -4.66 -1.18
CA THR A 143 -22.45 -5.82 -2.07
C THR A 143 -23.53 -6.90 -1.93
N LYS A 144 -24.23 -6.98 -0.79
CA LYS A 144 -25.27 -7.99 -0.53
C LYS A 144 -26.66 -7.61 -1.06
N SER A 145 -26.87 -6.35 -1.45
CA SER A 145 -28.22 -5.80 -1.72
C SER A 145 -28.42 -5.19 -3.12
N TYR A 146 -27.39 -5.08 -3.96
CA TYR A 146 -27.46 -4.29 -5.20
C TYR A 146 -26.82 -4.97 -6.43
N SER A 147 -27.33 -4.63 -7.62
CA SER A 147 -26.69 -4.94 -8.90
C SER A 147 -25.42 -4.09 -9.09
N ALA A 148 -24.46 -4.58 -9.87
CA ALA A 148 -23.17 -3.91 -10.09
C ALA A 148 -23.32 -2.46 -10.61
N SER A 149 -24.31 -2.19 -11.48
CA SER A 149 -24.59 -0.85 -11.99
C SER A 149 -24.98 0.16 -10.90
N ARG A 150 -25.76 -0.26 -9.90
CA ARG A 150 -26.19 0.59 -8.78
C ARG A 150 -25.10 0.81 -7.75
N LEU A 151 -24.06 -0.04 -7.75
CA LEU A 151 -22.96 0.05 -6.81
C LEU A 151 -21.99 1.18 -7.20
N ASP A 152 -21.65 1.28 -8.49
CA ASP A 152 -20.74 2.32 -9.00
C ASP A 152 -21.31 3.74 -8.75
N GLU A 153 -22.59 3.97 -9.09
CA GLU A 153 -23.30 5.24 -8.82
C GLU A 153 -23.18 5.65 -7.34
N ARG A 154 -23.44 4.70 -6.44
CA ARG A 154 -23.40 4.94 -4.98
C ARG A 154 -21.99 5.15 -4.44
N LEU A 155 -20.98 4.49 -5.02
CA LEU A 155 -19.57 4.74 -4.67
C LEU A 155 -19.10 6.12 -5.13
N ILE A 156 -19.66 6.65 -6.22
CA ILE A 156 -19.38 8.01 -6.71
C ILE A 156 -20.08 9.06 -5.83
N GLU A 157 -21.30 8.79 -5.36
CA GLU A 157 -22.08 9.70 -4.50
C GLU A 157 -21.52 9.87 -3.08
N LEU A 158 -20.59 9.01 -2.65
CA LEU A 158 -19.94 9.17 -1.36
C LEU A 158 -19.29 10.56 -1.30
N PRO A 159 -19.30 11.25 -0.16
CA PRO A 159 -18.65 12.55 -0.04
C PRO A 159 -17.14 12.43 -0.23
N ASP A 160 -16.51 13.41 -0.89
CA ASP A 160 -15.05 13.56 -0.84
C ASP A 160 -14.65 14.25 0.47
N ASP A 161 -13.42 14.03 0.96
CA ASP A 161 -12.95 14.65 2.20
C ASP A 161 -12.86 16.15 1.96
N ASN A 162 -13.53 16.90 2.83
CA ASN A 162 -13.50 18.36 2.79
C ASN A 162 -13.81 18.84 4.20
N GLU A 163 -12.75 19.35 4.82
CA GLU A 163 -12.65 20.28 5.94
C GLU A 163 -13.63 20.07 7.10
N ASN A 164 -13.08 19.45 8.15
CA ASN A 164 -13.61 19.36 9.52
C ASN A 164 -14.92 18.58 9.72
N GLU A 165 -14.87 17.79 10.80
CA GLU A 165 -15.93 16.99 11.43
C GLU A 165 -16.23 15.61 10.81
N ASP A 166 -16.25 14.64 11.71
CA ASP A 166 -16.65 13.24 11.53
C ASP A 166 -17.96 13.13 10.74
N LYS A 167 -17.89 12.94 9.42
CA LYS A 167 -19.08 12.74 8.61
C LYS A 167 -19.62 11.34 8.86
N ILE A 168 -20.74 11.29 9.57
CA ILE A 168 -21.55 10.09 9.80
C ILE A 168 -22.45 9.88 8.58
N VAL A 169 -22.30 8.74 7.90
CA VAL A 169 -23.28 8.27 6.92
C VAL A 169 -24.16 7.21 7.60
N LYS A 170 -25.46 7.49 7.70
CA LYS A 170 -26.43 6.53 8.20
C LYS A 170 -26.92 5.67 7.04
N CYS A 171 -26.58 4.38 7.05
CA CYS A 171 -27.15 3.42 6.10
C CYS A 171 -28.04 2.44 6.87
N LYS A 172 -29.36 2.57 6.67
CA LYS A 172 -30.38 1.90 7.49
C LYS A 172 -30.19 2.24 8.99
N ASP A 173 -29.94 1.24 9.82
CA ASP A 173 -29.76 1.37 11.28
C ASP A 173 -28.29 1.49 11.70
N VAL A 174 -27.34 1.51 10.75
CA VAL A 174 -25.91 1.55 11.05
C VAL A 174 -25.32 2.89 10.66
N ILE A 175 -24.55 3.47 11.59
CA ILE A 175 -23.79 4.71 11.43
C ILE A 175 -22.36 4.35 11.02
N TYR A 176 -21.89 4.93 9.91
CA TYR A 176 -20.52 4.78 9.41
C TYR A 176 -19.77 6.10 9.51
N HIS A 177 -18.56 6.08 10.05
CA HIS A 177 -17.67 7.25 10.11
C HIS A 177 -16.79 7.31 8.85
N TYR A 178 -16.72 8.48 8.23
CA TYR A 178 -15.99 8.70 6.98
C TYR A 178 -14.58 9.28 7.22
N SER A 179 -13.57 8.73 6.55
CA SER A 179 -12.17 9.19 6.64
C SER A 179 -11.51 9.17 5.25
N SER A 180 -10.35 9.82 5.10
CA SER A 180 -9.49 9.71 3.91
C SER A 180 -9.19 8.26 3.49
N LYS A 181 -9.16 7.32 4.44
CA LYS A 181 -9.03 5.88 4.19
C LYS A 181 -10.26 5.30 3.47
N THR A 182 -11.44 5.77 3.86
CA THR A 182 -12.74 5.34 3.29
C THR A 182 -12.85 5.72 1.81
N ILE A 183 -12.38 6.90 1.44
CA ILE A 183 -12.37 7.36 0.04
C ILE A 183 -11.48 6.44 -0.81
N LYS A 184 -10.27 6.16 -0.33
CA LYS A 184 -9.31 5.29 -1.02
C LYS A 184 -9.88 3.89 -1.23
N GLU A 185 -10.46 3.29 -0.20
CA GLU A 185 -11.09 1.97 -0.32
C GLU A 185 -12.30 1.99 -1.27
N SER A 186 -13.14 3.03 -1.20
CA SER A 186 -14.28 3.17 -2.13
C SER A 186 -13.82 3.28 -3.59
N LEU A 187 -12.71 3.97 -3.83
CA LEU A 187 -12.14 4.12 -5.16
C LEU A 187 -11.58 2.80 -5.69
N LYS A 188 -10.90 2.02 -4.84
CA LYS A 188 -10.46 0.66 -5.20
C LYS A 188 -11.65 -0.22 -5.58
N CYS A 189 -12.73 -0.17 -4.81
CA CYS A 189 -13.97 -0.91 -5.11
C CYS A 189 -14.63 -0.45 -6.41
N LEU A 190 -14.68 0.87 -6.69
CA LEU A 190 -15.28 1.43 -7.91
C LEU A 190 -14.61 0.86 -9.17
N TYR A 191 -13.28 0.71 -9.13
CA TYR A 191 -12.51 0.11 -10.22
C TYR A 191 -12.34 -1.39 -10.09
N ASP A 192 -12.96 -2.02 -9.10
CA ASP A 192 -12.82 -3.45 -8.86
C ASP A 192 -11.34 -3.88 -8.76
N PHE A 193 -10.53 -3.04 -8.11
CA PHE A 193 -9.08 -3.18 -7.96
C PHE A 193 -8.31 -3.31 -9.29
N ARG A 194 -8.93 -2.95 -10.42
CA ARG A 194 -8.24 -2.83 -11.72
C ARG A 194 -7.48 -1.53 -11.78
N CYS A 195 -6.24 -1.62 -12.25
CA CYS A 195 -5.46 -0.43 -12.57
C CYS A 195 -6.14 0.38 -13.69
N GLN A 196 -6.29 1.68 -13.49
CA GLN A 196 -6.86 2.58 -14.49
C GLN A 196 -5.96 2.76 -15.73
N ILE A 197 -4.68 2.38 -15.67
CA ILE A 197 -3.72 2.57 -16.78
C ILE A 197 -3.50 1.29 -17.58
N CYS A 198 -3.19 0.17 -16.92
CA CYS A 198 -2.90 -1.10 -17.60
C CYS A 198 -4.06 -2.10 -17.56
N GLY A 199 -5.06 -1.90 -16.70
CA GLY A 199 -6.18 -2.84 -16.54
C GLY A 199 -5.86 -4.08 -15.68
N ASP A 200 -4.60 -4.25 -15.27
CA ASP A 200 -4.17 -5.38 -14.44
C ASP A 200 -4.90 -5.41 -13.11
N VAL A 201 -5.14 -6.63 -12.63
CA VAL A 201 -5.65 -6.93 -11.29
C VAL A 201 -4.56 -7.67 -10.55
N ILE A 202 -4.18 -7.19 -9.37
CA ILE A 202 -3.22 -7.90 -8.53
C ILE A 202 -3.97 -8.85 -7.62
N LEU A 203 -3.68 -10.13 -7.76
CA LEU A 203 -4.25 -11.21 -6.94
C LEU A 203 -3.31 -11.53 -5.77
N ARG A 204 -3.90 -11.78 -4.61
CA ARG A 204 -3.22 -12.35 -3.44
C ARG A 204 -3.53 -13.84 -3.34
N THR A 205 -2.63 -14.58 -2.70
CA THR A 205 -2.82 -16.01 -2.41
C THR A 205 -4.15 -16.25 -1.72
N GLY A 206 -4.86 -17.30 -2.13
CA GLY A 206 -6.20 -17.62 -1.65
C GLY A 206 -7.34 -16.98 -2.46
N TRP A 207 -7.04 -16.17 -3.47
CA TRP A 207 -8.05 -15.76 -4.44
C TRP A 207 -8.63 -16.97 -5.18
N ASN A 208 -9.96 -17.02 -5.29
CA ASN A 208 -10.67 -18.06 -6.03
C ASN A 208 -11.85 -17.43 -6.79
N LYS A 209 -11.98 -17.76 -8.07
CA LYS A 209 -13.05 -17.31 -8.98
C LYS A 209 -14.46 -17.67 -8.51
N ASP A 210 -14.60 -18.77 -7.76
CA ASP A 210 -15.88 -19.30 -7.28
C ASP A 210 -16.37 -18.56 -6.02
N LEU A 211 -15.51 -17.72 -5.41
CA LEU A 211 -15.94 -16.83 -4.34
C LEU A 211 -16.91 -15.79 -4.88
N SER A 212 -17.86 -15.38 -4.03
CA SER A 212 -18.68 -14.19 -4.34
C SER A 212 -17.78 -12.98 -4.57
N ARG A 213 -18.23 -12.05 -5.41
CA ARG A 213 -17.42 -10.89 -5.80
C ARG A 213 -16.86 -10.11 -4.60
N ALA A 214 -17.69 -9.91 -3.58
CA ALA A 214 -17.31 -9.22 -2.36
C ALA A 214 -16.29 -10.00 -1.49
N ASN A 215 -16.24 -11.33 -1.63
CA ASN A 215 -15.23 -12.16 -1.01
C ASN A 215 -13.94 -12.18 -1.84
N GLN A 216 -14.02 -12.06 -3.16
CA GLN A 216 -12.84 -11.92 -4.03
C GLN A 216 -12.02 -10.67 -3.68
N TRP A 217 -12.67 -9.54 -3.39
CA TRP A 217 -12.00 -8.27 -3.05
C TRP A 217 -11.00 -8.35 -1.90
N VAL A 218 -11.21 -9.27 -0.96
CA VAL A 218 -10.27 -9.50 0.17
C VAL A 218 -8.89 -9.94 -0.33
N TYR A 219 -8.86 -10.56 -1.51
CA TYR A 219 -7.66 -11.07 -2.15
C TYR A 219 -7.22 -10.22 -3.35
N LEU A 220 -7.78 -9.03 -3.53
CA LEU A 220 -7.34 -8.10 -4.56
C LEU A 220 -6.47 -7.00 -3.95
N ASN A 221 -5.54 -6.47 -4.73
CA ASN A 221 -4.69 -5.37 -4.32
C ASN A 221 -4.61 -4.26 -5.37
N ALA A 222 -4.73 -3.03 -4.91
CA ALA A 222 -4.53 -1.82 -5.69
C ALA A 222 -4.18 -0.68 -4.73
N ASP A 223 -3.44 0.30 -5.25
CA ASP A 223 -3.03 1.50 -4.53
C ASP A 223 -3.75 2.73 -5.09
N VAL A 224 -3.93 3.75 -4.25
CA VAL A 224 -4.51 5.02 -4.67
C VAL A 224 -3.43 6.08 -4.71
N HIS A 225 -3.21 6.66 -5.89
CA HIS A 225 -2.23 7.70 -6.16
C HIS A 225 -2.90 9.06 -6.28
N HIS A 226 -2.39 10.08 -5.58
CA HIS A 226 -2.82 11.46 -5.80
C HIS A 226 -2.15 12.07 -7.04
N ILE A 227 -2.91 12.65 -7.96
CA ILE A 227 -2.39 13.24 -9.20
C ILE A 227 -1.49 14.43 -8.88
N LEU A 228 -2.02 15.41 -8.14
CA LEU A 228 -1.25 16.42 -7.43
C LEU A 228 -1.02 15.91 -5.99
N PRO A 229 0.24 15.66 -5.58
CA PRO A 229 0.52 15.16 -4.24
C PRO A 229 0.01 16.07 -3.13
N LEU A 230 -0.43 15.48 -2.01
CA LEU A 230 -0.87 16.23 -0.82
C LEU A 230 0.23 17.17 -0.28
N SER A 231 1.50 16.76 -0.36
CA SER A 231 2.65 17.60 0.04
C SER A 231 2.81 18.86 -0.82
N LYS A 232 2.20 18.89 -2.00
CA LYS A 232 2.12 20.04 -2.91
C LYS A 232 0.74 20.70 -2.86
N HIS A 233 0.02 20.54 -1.76
CA HIS A 233 -1.34 21.08 -1.56
C HIS A 233 -2.38 20.52 -2.53
N GLY A 234 -2.18 19.32 -3.05
CA GLY A 234 -3.23 18.60 -3.77
C GLY A 234 -4.43 18.29 -2.86
N PRO A 235 -5.67 18.38 -3.36
CA PRO A 235 -6.85 18.09 -2.55
C PRO A 235 -6.99 16.57 -2.29
N ASP A 236 -7.42 16.18 -1.10
CA ASP A 236 -7.68 14.76 -0.75
C ASP A 236 -9.06 14.29 -1.24
N LYS A 237 -9.27 14.42 -2.56
CA LYS A 237 -10.54 14.19 -3.25
C LYS A 237 -10.38 13.14 -4.34
N ARG A 238 -11.46 12.42 -4.68
CA ARG A 238 -11.44 11.44 -5.78
C ARG A 238 -11.00 12.06 -7.10
N ALA A 239 -11.41 13.31 -7.33
CA ALA A 239 -11.00 14.07 -8.51
C ALA A 239 -9.48 14.19 -8.68
N ASN A 240 -8.72 14.07 -7.59
CA ASN A 240 -7.27 14.10 -7.56
C ASN A 240 -6.66 12.71 -7.32
N MET A 241 -7.39 11.61 -7.55
CA MET A 241 -6.92 10.26 -7.22
C MET A 241 -7.07 9.28 -8.38
N LEU A 242 -6.13 8.33 -8.46
CA LEU A 242 -6.16 7.19 -9.37
C LEU A 242 -6.03 5.86 -8.62
N CYS A 243 -6.80 4.85 -9.00
CA CYS A 243 -6.64 3.44 -8.62
C CYS A 243 -5.63 2.74 -9.54
N LEU A 244 -4.51 2.28 -8.99
CA LEU A 244 -3.36 1.78 -9.75
C LEU A 244 -2.83 0.46 -9.21
N CYS A 245 -2.21 -0.35 -10.07
CA CYS A 245 -1.35 -1.44 -9.62
C CYS A 245 -0.02 -0.87 -9.09
N PRO A 246 0.74 -1.62 -8.26
CA PRO A 246 2.02 -1.15 -7.70
C PRO A 246 3.01 -0.66 -8.76
N SER A 247 3.05 -1.32 -9.93
CA SER A 247 3.93 -0.95 -11.03
C SER A 247 3.56 0.41 -11.64
N CYS A 248 2.30 0.61 -12.04
CA CYS A 248 1.86 1.91 -12.59
C CYS A 248 1.91 3.01 -11.53
N HIS A 249 1.59 2.71 -10.28
CA HIS A 249 1.72 3.63 -9.15
C HIS A 249 3.16 4.17 -9.04
N ARG A 250 4.16 3.27 -9.10
CA ARG A 250 5.57 3.66 -9.07
C ARG A 250 5.98 4.51 -10.28
N LYS A 251 5.48 4.20 -11.48
CA LYS A 251 5.79 4.98 -12.69
C LYS A 251 5.31 6.43 -12.63
N PHE A 252 4.22 6.72 -11.91
CA PHE A 252 3.83 8.11 -11.65
C PHE A 252 4.77 8.79 -10.64
N HIS A 253 5.16 8.10 -9.57
CA HIS A 253 6.11 8.64 -8.59
C HIS A 253 7.47 8.99 -9.22
N THR A 254 7.93 8.21 -10.20
CA THR A 254 9.20 8.45 -10.89
C THR A 254 9.10 9.45 -12.04
N GLY A 255 7.89 9.92 -12.39
CA GLY A 255 7.66 10.77 -13.56
C GLY A 255 7.81 10.05 -14.90
N GLU A 256 7.91 8.72 -14.92
CA GLU A 256 7.87 7.94 -16.16
C GLU A 256 6.48 8.04 -16.81
N PHE A 257 5.43 8.03 -15.97
CA PHE A 257 4.06 8.28 -16.40
C PHE A 257 3.64 9.70 -16.07
N GLU A 258 3.03 10.35 -17.06
CA GLU A 258 2.41 11.66 -16.94
C GLU A 258 0.99 11.61 -17.49
N LEU A 259 0.05 12.29 -16.85
CA LEU A 259 -1.31 12.45 -17.39
C LEU A 259 -1.36 13.67 -18.30
N LYS A 260 -1.95 13.52 -19.47
CA LYS A 260 -2.24 14.61 -20.41
C LYS A 260 -3.66 14.50 -20.91
N GLU A 261 -4.28 15.65 -21.16
CA GLU A 261 -5.53 15.70 -21.90
C GLU A 261 -5.21 15.71 -23.40
N ILE A 262 -5.68 14.68 -24.11
CA ILE A 262 -5.51 14.55 -25.56
C ILE A 262 -6.89 14.27 -26.15
N ASN A 263 -7.38 15.14 -27.04
CA ASN A 263 -8.71 15.02 -27.64
C ASN A 263 -9.83 14.89 -26.60
N ASN A 264 -9.82 15.75 -25.58
CA ASN A 264 -10.78 15.75 -24.45
C ASN A 264 -10.84 14.43 -23.68
N LYS A 265 -9.76 13.65 -23.71
CA LYS A 265 -9.62 12.38 -23.01
C LYS A 265 -8.33 12.37 -22.22
N ILE A 266 -8.42 11.95 -20.96
CA ILE A 266 -7.26 11.82 -20.10
C ILE A 266 -6.46 10.60 -20.53
N THR A 267 -5.20 10.84 -20.90
CA THR A 267 -4.29 9.86 -21.46
C THR A 267 -3.03 9.82 -20.59
N CYS A 268 -2.63 8.64 -20.17
CA CYS A 268 -1.33 8.40 -19.58
C CYS A 268 -0.28 8.28 -20.69
N VAL A 269 0.76 9.08 -20.60
CA VAL A 269 1.89 9.10 -21.53
C VAL A 269 3.12 8.58 -20.79
N ASP A 270 3.68 7.49 -21.30
CA ASP A 270 5.00 6.99 -20.93
C ASP A 270 6.07 7.88 -21.57
N GLN A 271 6.79 8.64 -20.75
CA GLN A 271 7.77 9.62 -21.21
C GLN A 271 9.03 8.96 -21.78
N LEU A 272 9.30 7.71 -21.40
CA LEU A 272 10.50 6.98 -21.83
C LEU A 272 10.25 6.20 -23.11
N LEU A 273 9.11 5.51 -23.19
CA LEU A 273 8.76 4.65 -24.33
C LEU A 273 7.85 5.34 -25.36
N GLY A 274 7.32 6.53 -25.04
CA GLY A 274 6.38 7.27 -25.89
C GLY A 274 5.00 6.63 -26.02
N HIS A 275 4.76 5.51 -25.32
CA HIS A 275 3.49 4.80 -25.34
C HIS A 275 2.38 5.64 -24.70
N LYS A 276 1.21 5.64 -25.32
CA LYS A 276 0.03 6.35 -24.83
C LYS A 276 -1.07 5.36 -24.49
N ARG A 277 -1.67 5.51 -23.32
CA ARG A 277 -2.78 4.68 -22.85
C ARG A 277 -3.91 5.56 -22.36
N LEU A 278 -5.12 5.30 -22.85
CA LEU A 278 -6.30 5.97 -22.35
C LEU A 278 -6.53 5.56 -20.89
N VAL A 279 -6.78 6.53 -20.02
CA VAL A 279 -7.11 6.25 -18.61
C VAL A 279 -8.54 5.70 -18.56
N ASN A 280 -8.72 4.54 -17.94
CA ASN A 280 -10.05 4.01 -17.66
C ASN A 280 -10.73 4.89 -16.59
N GLN A 281 -11.81 5.56 -16.96
CA GLN A 281 -12.43 6.59 -16.14
C GLN A 281 -13.89 6.25 -15.82
N LYS A 282 -14.16 6.04 -14.52
CA LYS A 282 -15.47 5.90 -13.90
C LYS A 282 -15.83 7.06 -12.96
N HIS A 283 -14.87 7.90 -12.60
CA HIS A 283 -15.07 9.10 -11.79
C HIS A 283 -14.46 10.33 -12.46
N SER A 284 -14.93 11.52 -12.09
CA SER A 284 -14.33 12.77 -12.54
C SER A 284 -12.87 12.84 -12.11
N ILE A 285 -11.97 13.21 -13.01
CA ILE A 285 -10.53 13.37 -12.75
C ILE A 285 -10.13 14.77 -13.21
N ILE A 286 -9.37 15.48 -12.39
CA ILE A 286 -8.88 16.84 -12.66
C ILE A 286 -7.35 16.77 -12.78
N LEU A 287 -6.82 17.35 -13.86
CA LEU A 287 -5.38 17.60 -14.01
C LEU A 287 -5.06 18.98 -13.44
N PHE A 288 -3.93 19.09 -12.74
CA PHE A 288 -3.49 20.30 -12.02
C PHE A 288 -2.26 20.91 -12.67
#